data_AF-A0A9W8R2U7-F1
#
_entry.id   AF-A0A9W8R2U7-F1
#
_cell.length_a   1.000
_cell.length_b   1.000
_cell.length_c   1.000
_cell.angle_alpha   90.00
_cell.angle_beta   90.00
_cell.angle_gamma   90.00
#
_symmetry.space_group_name_H-M   'P 1'
#
loop_
_entity.id
_entity.type
_entity.pdbx_description
1 polymer ?
#
loop_
_entity_poly.entity_id
_entity_poly.type
_entity_poly.pdbx_seq_one_letter_code
_entity_poly.pdbx_strand_id
1 'polypeptide(L)'
;MTVASLQQEQTESLGDAEKKYEMFLEWARHNGAYFHPSLRFVVTPNRGAEVLVTGQAIQPFETLFKVPYGISLSYFNAVSGGVPGSPYLPHSEPLPEEYLQSTSDHDTINAIFLVQQYLLGEQSFWYPYIQILPQPDDTKDSAIPLLWSEKDLLWLRGTFLEEAVAKQKTDHIKRWTEAVETLQKYGWDASQFTLELGLWAYYCFYSRYFWSIILEPDIANIKPEFQHLVKAGVNLDDTAKILLPILETLNHAQETNTEYDLDDKCLSVSKNIELKPGDPFYIAYDKETQRLDNTC
;
A
#
# COMPACT_ATOMS: atom_id res chain seq x y z
N MET A 1 -22.64 23.62 16.63
CA MET A 1 -21.50 23.98 15.76
C MET A 1 -21.92 25.12 14.86
N THR A 2 -21.06 26.14 14.71
CA THR A 2 -21.32 27.30 13.85
C THR A 2 -20.61 27.09 12.51
N VAL A 3 -21.03 27.78 11.45
CA VAL A 3 -20.38 27.70 10.13
C VAL A 3 -18.90 28.08 10.20
N ALA A 4 -18.55 29.03 11.07
CA ALA A 4 -17.18 29.45 11.32
C ALA A 4 -16.32 28.37 12.00
N SER A 5 -16.88 27.59 12.94
CA SER A 5 -16.13 26.50 13.59
C SER A 5 -15.85 25.35 12.63
N LEU A 6 -16.79 25.06 11.73
CA LEU A 6 -16.63 24.04 10.68
C LEU A 6 -15.58 24.43 9.63
N GLN A 7 -15.52 25.70 9.24
CA GLN A 7 -14.51 26.20 8.29
C GLN A 7 -13.10 26.21 8.88
N GLN A 8 -12.97 26.52 10.17
CA GLN A 8 -11.68 26.49 10.85
C GLN A 8 -11.16 25.06 11.00
N GLU A 9 -12.00 24.11 11.44
CA GLU A 9 -11.64 22.68 11.53
C GLU A 9 -11.24 22.09 10.17
N GLN A 10 -11.94 22.45 9.08
CA GLN A 10 -11.59 22.01 7.73
C GLN A 10 -10.26 22.58 7.23
N THR A 11 -9.94 23.83 7.60
CA THR A 11 -8.69 24.49 7.19
C THR A 11 -7.48 23.92 7.94
N GLU A 12 -7.62 23.67 9.25
CA GLU A 12 -6.58 23.03 10.07
C GLU A 12 -6.34 21.58 9.62
N SER A 13 -7.41 20.82 9.36
CA SER A 13 -7.33 19.45 8.84
C SER A 13 -6.63 19.38 7.47
N LEU A 14 -6.91 20.33 6.57
CA LEU A 14 -6.23 20.41 5.27
C LEU A 14 -4.72 20.69 5.43
N GLY A 15 -4.37 21.67 6.26
CA GLY A 15 -2.96 22.03 6.47
C GLY A 15 -2.14 20.91 7.11
N ASP A 16 -2.73 20.06 7.94
CA ASP A 16 -2.05 18.90 8.50
C ASP A 16 -1.94 17.75 7.50
N ALA A 17 -2.95 17.53 6.65
CA ALA A 17 -2.88 16.55 5.57
C ALA A 17 -1.80 16.91 4.53
N GLU A 18 -1.67 18.20 4.18
CA GLU A 18 -0.62 18.71 3.28
C GLU A 18 0.78 18.43 3.82
N LYS A 19 1.04 18.73 5.11
CA LYS A 19 2.34 18.46 5.75
C LYS A 19 2.69 16.96 5.74
N LYS A 20 1.72 16.09 6.00
CA LYS A 20 1.93 14.62 5.96
C LYS A 20 2.33 14.17 4.55
N TYR A 21 1.67 14.70 3.53
CA TYR A 21 2.03 14.42 2.14
C TYR A 21 3.40 14.98 1.74
N GLU A 22 3.75 16.20 2.17
CA GLU A 22 5.09 16.76 1.93
C GLU A 22 6.18 15.88 2.55
N MET A 23 6.01 15.50 3.81
CA MET A 23 6.93 14.58 4.52
C MET A 23 7.06 13.25 3.79
N PHE A 24 5.95 12.68 3.32
CA PHE A 24 5.95 11.46 2.51
C PHE A 24 6.74 11.64 1.20
N LEU A 25 6.50 12.72 0.45
CA LEU A 25 7.16 12.96 -0.83
C LEU A 25 8.66 13.21 -0.66
N GLU A 26 9.08 13.91 0.39
CA GLU A 26 10.49 14.11 0.73
C GLU A 26 11.17 12.79 1.08
N TRP A 27 10.54 11.98 1.93
CA TRP A 27 11.03 10.64 2.27
C TRP A 27 11.15 9.74 1.04
N ALA A 28 10.15 9.74 0.17
CA ALA A 28 10.18 8.93 -1.05
C ALA A 28 11.34 9.35 -1.97
N ARG A 29 11.54 10.65 -2.19
CA ARG A 29 12.66 11.17 -2.99
C ARG A 29 14.02 10.82 -2.38
N HIS A 30 14.15 10.95 -1.06
CA HIS A 30 15.37 10.60 -0.34
C HIS A 30 15.76 9.11 -0.56
N ASN A 31 14.76 8.26 -0.69
CA ASN A 31 14.93 6.83 -0.95
C ASN A 31 14.93 6.45 -2.44
N GLY A 32 15.13 7.42 -3.34
CA GLY A 32 15.36 7.17 -4.77
C GLY A 32 14.10 7.19 -5.64
N ALA A 33 12.95 7.58 -5.09
CA ALA A 33 11.76 7.78 -5.91
C ALA A 33 11.90 9.02 -6.80
N TYR A 34 11.33 8.92 -8.01
CA TYR A 34 11.28 10.02 -8.97
C TYR A 34 9.82 10.43 -9.21
N PHE A 35 9.62 11.74 -9.37
CA PHE A 35 8.36 12.36 -9.71
C PHE A 35 8.62 13.37 -10.83
N HIS A 36 7.86 13.31 -11.92
CA HIS A 36 8.04 14.24 -13.02
C HIS A 36 7.82 15.70 -12.53
N PRO A 37 8.71 16.67 -12.88
CA PRO A 37 8.65 18.04 -12.33
C PRO A 37 7.34 18.79 -12.61
N SER A 38 6.65 18.44 -13.70
CA SER A 38 5.33 19.00 -14.05
C SER A 38 4.17 18.43 -13.23
N LEU A 39 4.39 17.44 -12.35
CA LEU A 39 3.35 16.86 -11.50
C LEU A 39 3.28 17.53 -10.13
N ARG A 40 2.06 17.65 -9.62
CA ARG A 40 1.78 18.14 -8.27
C ARG A 40 0.74 17.25 -7.60
N PHE A 41 0.97 16.98 -6.32
CA PHE A 41 0.02 16.33 -5.45
C PHE A 41 -0.86 17.41 -4.85
N VAL A 42 -2.15 17.35 -5.15
CA VAL A 42 -3.18 18.21 -4.60
C VAL A 42 -3.92 17.41 -3.54
N VAL A 43 -3.65 17.73 -2.28
CA VAL A 43 -4.29 17.05 -1.15
C VAL A 43 -5.73 17.55 -1.03
N THR A 44 -6.66 16.61 -0.94
CA THR A 44 -8.07 16.91 -0.74
C THR A 44 -8.51 16.34 0.60
N PRO A 45 -9.28 17.10 1.41
CA PRO A 45 -9.82 16.57 2.65
C PRO A 45 -10.58 15.27 2.36
N ASN A 46 -10.23 14.21 3.08
CA ASN A 46 -10.91 12.90 3.10
C ASN A 46 -10.81 12.05 1.82
N ARG A 47 -10.07 12.49 0.79
CA ARG A 47 -9.87 11.71 -0.45
C ARG A 47 -8.40 11.41 -0.77
N GLY A 48 -7.50 11.74 0.15
CA GLY A 48 -6.06 11.61 -0.07
C GLY A 48 -5.55 12.71 -1.00
N ALA A 49 -4.72 12.35 -1.98
CA ALA A 49 -4.19 13.28 -2.96
C ALA A 49 -4.66 12.93 -4.38
N GLU A 50 -4.89 13.96 -5.17
CA GLU A 50 -5.00 13.87 -6.61
C GLU A 50 -3.69 14.35 -7.23
N VAL A 51 -3.20 13.67 -8.27
CA VAL A 51 -2.01 14.10 -8.98
C VAL A 51 -2.44 14.86 -10.24
N LEU A 52 -2.01 16.11 -10.36
CA LEU A 52 -2.31 16.96 -11.51
C LEU A 52 -1.04 17.34 -12.26
N VAL A 53 -1.16 17.51 -13.58
CA VAL A 53 -0.13 18.18 -14.37
C VAL A 53 -0.30 19.69 -14.19
N THR A 54 0.71 20.38 -13.68
CA THR A 54 0.68 21.84 -13.50
C THR A 54 1.80 22.56 -14.24
N GLY A 55 2.81 21.82 -14.71
CA GLY A 55 3.98 22.36 -15.40
C GLY A 55 3.80 22.45 -16.92
N GLN A 56 4.83 22.04 -17.66
CA GLN A 56 4.72 21.86 -19.10
C GLN A 56 3.98 20.56 -19.43
N ALA A 57 3.39 20.49 -20.62
CA ALA A 57 2.83 19.26 -21.14
C ALA A 57 3.89 18.15 -21.15
N ILE A 58 3.49 16.96 -20.72
CA ILE A 58 4.34 15.78 -20.62
C ILE A 58 4.10 14.95 -21.87
N GLN A 59 5.16 14.67 -22.63
CA GLN A 59 5.05 13.92 -23.88
C GLN A 59 4.79 12.42 -23.63
N PRO A 60 4.23 11.70 -24.62
CA PRO A 60 4.08 10.26 -24.54
C PRO A 60 5.40 9.57 -24.17
N PHE A 61 5.31 8.56 -23.32
CA PHE A 61 6.39 7.70 -22.81
C PHE A 61 7.44 8.41 -21.95
N GLU A 62 7.27 9.70 -21.64
CA GLU A 62 8.08 10.32 -20.59
C GLU A 62 7.80 9.68 -19.24
N THR A 63 8.85 9.41 -18.47
CA THR A 63 8.70 8.83 -17.13
C THR A 63 7.97 9.82 -16.22
N LEU A 64 6.85 9.37 -15.65
CA LEU A 64 6.05 10.13 -14.70
C LEU A 64 6.50 9.85 -13.27
N PHE A 65 6.71 8.57 -12.96
CA PHE A 65 7.14 8.12 -11.64
C PHE A 65 8.20 7.02 -11.77
N LYS A 66 9.10 6.98 -10.78
CA LYS A 66 9.88 5.76 -10.48
C LYS A 66 9.71 5.43 -9.01
N VAL A 67 9.38 4.17 -8.72
CA VAL A 67 9.11 3.66 -7.39
C VAL A 67 10.11 2.55 -7.08
N PRO A 68 11.14 2.82 -6.25
CA PRO A 68 12.09 1.80 -5.84
C PRO A 68 11.41 0.67 -5.05
N TYR A 69 11.81 -0.58 -5.26
CA TYR A 69 11.25 -1.70 -4.49
C TYR A 69 11.60 -1.62 -3.00
N GLY A 70 12.73 -0.98 -2.68
CA GLY A 70 13.19 -0.81 -1.31
C GLY A 70 12.31 0.09 -0.42
N ILE A 71 11.40 0.87 -1.01
CA ILE A 71 10.41 1.64 -0.24
C ILE A 71 9.09 0.91 -0.07
N SER A 72 8.90 -0.25 -0.70
CA SER A 72 7.67 -1.05 -0.55
C SER A 72 7.49 -1.56 0.87
N LEU A 73 6.23 -1.81 1.25
CA LEU A 73 5.85 -2.43 2.52
C LEU A 73 5.05 -3.71 2.22
N SER A 74 5.61 -4.86 2.58
CA SER A 74 5.02 -6.16 2.26
C SER A 74 5.59 -7.30 3.11
N TYR A 75 5.04 -8.49 2.88
CA TYR A 75 5.49 -9.78 3.39
C TYR A 75 6.99 -9.98 3.15
N PHE A 76 7.51 -9.53 2.01
CA PHE A 76 8.94 -9.66 1.71
C PHE A 76 9.80 -8.91 2.72
N ASN A 77 9.37 -7.74 3.20
CA ASN A 77 10.10 -7.00 4.23
C ASN A 77 10.11 -7.78 5.56
N ALA A 78 9.01 -8.46 5.89
CA ALA A 78 8.91 -9.26 7.10
C ALA A 78 9.83 -10.50 7.09
N VAL A 79 9.98 -11.16 5.92
CA VAL A 79 10.72 -12.43 5.81
C VAL A 79 12.14 -12.30 5.26
N SER A 80 12.51 -11.17 4.64
CA SER A 80 13.83 -10.99 4.01
C SER A 80 14.93 -10.59 4.99
N GLY A 81 14.73 -10.75 6.30
CA GLY A 81 15.75 -10.50 7.32
C GLY A 81 17.01 -11.31 7.04
N GLY A 82 18.04 -10.67 6.47
CA GLY A 82 19.36 -11.28 6.24
C GLY A 82 19.61 -11.88 4.85
N VAL A 83 18.77 -11.60 3.85
CA VAL A 83 19.03 -12.02 2.45
C VAL A 83 19.95 -11.01 1.76
N PRO A 84 21.22 -11.36 1.42
CA PRO A 84 22.14 -10.42 0.80
C PRO A 84 21.66 -9.97 -0.59
N GLY A 85 21.53 -8.66 -0.78
CA GLY A 85 21.12 -8.06 -2.06
C GLY A 85 19.62 -7.91 -2.26
N SER A 86 18.78 -8.35 -1.31
CA SER A 86 17.34 -8.07 -1.36
C SER A 86 17.07 -6.57 -1.17
N PRO A 87 16.22 -5.95 -2.00
CA PRO A 87 15.77 -4.58 -1.75
C PRO A 87 14.77 -4.50 -0.59
N TYR A 88 14.13 -5.61 -0.20
CA TYR A 88 13.06 -5.66 0.80
C TYR A 88 13.63 -5.78 2.21
N LEU A 89 14.22 -4.72 2.72
CA LEU A 89 14.76 -4.75 4.08
C LEU A 89 13.64 -4.65 5.12
N PRO A 90 13.77 -5.31 6.30
CA PRO A 90 12.76 -5.26 7.35
C PRO A 90 12.68 -3.90 8.08
N HIS A 91 13.79 -3.17 8.16
CA HIS A 91 13.91 -1.88 8.87
C HIS A 91 13.40 -1.87 10.33
N SER A 92 13.27 -3.03 10.95
CA SER A 92 12.84 -3.21 12.34
C SER A 92 13.40 -4.51 12.90
N GLU A 93 13.14 -4.78 14.18
CA GLU A 93 13.36 -6.12 14.73
C GLU A 93 12.55 -7.15 13.93
N PRO A 94 13.16 -8.29 13.54
CA PRO A 94 12.47 -9.31 12.78
C PRO A 94 11.40 -9.99 13.65
N LEU A 95 10.28 -10.34 13.03
CA LEU A 95 9.27 -11.20 13.68
C LEU A 95 9.90 -12.57 14.02
N PRO A 96 9.38 -13.31 15.01
CA PRO A 96 9.92 -14.62 15.37
C PRO A 96 9.92 -15.57 14.17
N GLU A 97 11.06 -16.19 13.90
CA GLU A 97 11.23 -17.12 12.77
C GLU A 97 10.23 -18.29 12.88
N GLU A 98 10.00 -18.78 14.09
CA GLU A 98 9.03 -19.84 14.36
C GLU A 98 7.59 -19.44 14.01
N TYR A 99 7.24 -18.15 14.14
CA TYR A 99 5.95 -17.64 13.68
C TYR A 99 5.89 -17.65 12.15
N LEU A 100 6.89 -17.10 11.48
CA LEU A 100 6.95 -17.03 10.02
C LEU A 100 6.91 -18.42 9.38
N GLN A 101 7.55 -19.42 9.99
CA GLN A 101 7.51 -20.82 9.54
C GLN A 101 6.21 -21.55 9.89
N SER A 102 5.41 -21.05 10.82
CA SER A 102 4.19 -21.71 11.28
C SER A 102 2.96 -21.48 10.39
N THR A 103 3.03 -20.53 9.45
CA THR A 103 1.91 -20.16 8.61
C THR A 103 2.35 -19.79 7.19
N SER A 104 1.56 -20.16 6.19
CA SER A 104 1.71 -19.70 4.80
C SER A 104 0.78 -18.53 4.47
N ASP A 105 0.19 -17.92 5.50
CA ASP A 105 -0.77 -16.82 5.37
C ASP A 105 -0.06 -15.48 5.17
N HIS A 106 0.29 -15.19 3.92
CA HIS A 106 0.96 -13.94 3.53
C HIS A 106 0.14 -12.68 3.89
N ASP A 107 -1.18 -12.74 3.79
CA ASP A 107 -2.08 -11.61 4.10
C ASP A 107 -2.04 -11.28 5.59
N THR A 108 -2.05 -12.29 6.45
CA THR A 108 -1.96 -12.09 7.91
C THR A 108 -0.57 -11.61 8.31
N ILE A 109 0.50 -12.12 7.70
CA ILE A 109 1.86 -11.62 7.96
C ILE A 109 2.01 -10.17 7.52
N ASN A 110 1.45 -9.80 6.35
CA ASN A 110 1.35 -8.42 5.90
C ASN A 110 0.66 -7.51 6.93
N ALA A 111 -0.48 -7.95 7.46
CA ALA A 111 -1.22 -7.21 8.46
C ALA A 111 -0.41 -7.03 9.76
N ILE A 112 0.20 -8.12 10.25
CA ILE A 112 1.08 -8.09 11.45
C ILE A 112 2.25 -7.14 11.24
N PHE A 113 2.93 -7.21 10.10
CA PHE A 113 4.08 -6.36 9.80
C PHE A 113 3.68 -4.89 9.69
N LEU A 114 2.57 -4.56 9.04
CA LEU A 114 2.06 -3.19 8.99
C LEU A 114 1.70 -2.65 10.38
N VAL A 115 1.06 -3.46 11.24
CA VAL A 115 0.77 -3.07 12.63
C VAL A 115 2.06 -2.87 13.44
N GLN A 116 3.06 -3.75 13.27
CA GLN A 116 4.38 -3.57 13.87
C GLN A 116 4.98 -2.22 13.46
N GLN A 117 5.01 -1.91 12.16
CA GLN A 117 5.57 -0.65 11.65
C GLN A 117 4.78 0.56 12.13
N TYR A 118 3.45 0.46 12.20
CA TYR A 118 2.60 1.52 12.75
C TYR A 118 2.92 1.82 14.22
N LEU A 119 3.08 0.77 15.04
CA LEU A 119 3.37 0.90 16.48
C LEU A 119 4.77 1.46 16.78
N LEU A 120 5.73 1.32 15.85
CA LEU A 120 7.05 1.94 15.97
C LEU A 120 6.99 3.48 15.87
N GLY A 121 5.90 4.05 15.35
CA GLY A 121 5.76 5.49 15.15
C GLY A 121 6.91 6.05 14.32
N GLU A 122 7.47 7.19 14.72
CA GLU A 122 8.56 7.88 14.01
C GLU A 122 9.85 7.04 13.85
N GLN A 123 9.99 5.94 14.58
CA GLN A 123 11.12 5.02 14.43
C GLN A 123 10.97 4.09 13.23
N SER A 124 9.77 3.94 12.67
CA SER A 124 9.56 3.15 11.46
C SER A 124 10.17 3.84 10.25
N PHE A 125 10.90 3.09 9.44
CA PHE A 125 11.34 3.55 8.13
C PHE A 125 10.17 4.03 7.25
N TRP A 126 9.01 3.38 7.37
CA TRP A 126 7.80 3.74 6.63
C TRP A 126 6.93 4.77 7.33
N TYR A 127 7.37 5.39 8.43
CA TYR A 127 6.54 6.35 9.16
C TYR A 127 5.90 7.42 8.26
N PRO A 128 6.65 8.10 7.37
CA PRO A 128 6.04 9.12 6.50
C PRO A 128 4.96 8.56 5.58
N TYR A 129 5.15 7.34 5.09
CA TYR A 129 4.20 6.65 4.24
C TYR A 129 2.95 6.20 5.01
N ILE A 130 3.12 5.63 6.21
CA ILE A 130 2.00 5.21 7.06
C ILE A 130 1.12 6.40 7.46
N GLN A 131 1.68 7.60 7.59
CA GLN A 131 0.90 8.81 7.90
C GLN A 131 -0.07 9.24 6.80
N ILE A 132 0.15 8.85 5.54
CA ILE A 132 -0.76 9.16 4.43
C ILE A 132 -1.76 8.03 4.12
N LEU A 133 -1.62 6.87 4.78
CA LEU A 133 -2.65 5.84 4.78
C LEU A 133 -3.90 6.35 5.54
N PRO A 134 -5.08 5.74 5.31
CA PRO A 134 -6.19 5.93 6.22
C PRO A 134 -5.73 5.61 7.64
N GLN A 135 -6.11 6.44 8.61
CA GLN A 135 -5.68 6.24 9.98
C GLN A 135 -6.69 5.34 10.71
N PRO A 136 -6.23 4.46 11.64
CA PRO A 136 -7.11 3.49 12.31
C PRO A 136 -8.17 4.14 13.20
N ASP A 137 -7.96 5.39 13.64
CA ASP A 137 -8.91 6.19 14.41
C ASP A 137 -9.93 6.95 13.54
N ASP A 138 -9.70 7.06 12.23
CA ASP A 138 -10.60 7.72 11.29
C ASP A 138 -11.68 6.76 10.76
N THR A 139 -12.61 6.42 11.65
CA THR A 139 -13.72 5.49 11.36
C THR A 139 -14.85 6.12 10.53
N LYS A 140 -14.85 7.45 10.34
CA LYS A 140 -15.96 8.17 9.69
C LYS A 140 -15.97 8.05 8.18
N ASP A 141 -14.81 7.73 7.58
CA ASP A 141 -14.62 7.63 6.13
C ASP A 141 -14.07 6.26 5.69
N SER A 142 -14.27 5.19 6.49
CA SER A 142 -13.90 3.85 6.03
C SER A 142 -14.79 3.43 4.86
N ALA A 143 -14.30 3.59 3.64
CA ALA A 143 -14.94 3.11 2.41
C ALA A 143 -15.13 1.59 2.37
N ILE A 144 -14.60 0.84 3.35
CA ILE A 144 -14.68 -0.61 3.41
C ILE A 144 -15.60 -1.09 4.54
N PRO A 145 -16.62 -1.91 4.22
CA PRO A 145 -17.57 -2.48 5.18
C PRO A 145 -16.98 -3.27 6.35
N LEU A 146 -15.74 -3.77 6.22
CA LEU A 146 -15.06 -4.51 7.27
C LEU A 146 -14.97 -3.73 8.60
N LEU A 147 -14.80 -2.41 8.51
CA LEU A 147 -14.65 -1.51 9.66
C LEU A 147 -15.96 -0.81 10.06
N TRP A 148 -17.07 -1.12 9.38
CA TRP A 148 -18.35 -0.48 9.65
C TRP A 148 -18.93 -0.91 10.99
N SER A 149 -19.67 0.02 11.60
CA SER A 149 -20.48 -0.26 12.77
C SER A 149 -21.58 -1.26 12.43
N GLU A 150 -22.11 -1.99 13.43
CA GLU A 150 -23.25 -2.88 13.21
C GLU A 150 -24.44 -2.14 12.59
N LYS A 151 -24.63 -0.87 12.96
CA LYS A 151 -25.68 -0.01 12.41
C LYS A 151 -25.50 0.23 10.92
N ASP A 152 -24.27 0.44 10.46
CA ASP A 152 -24.00 0.72 9.04
C ASP A 152 -24.06 -0.58 8.21
N LEU A 153 -23.68 -1.70 8.80
CA LEU A 153 -23.84 -3.02 8.16
C LEU A 153 -25.31 -3.38 7.87
N LEU A 154 -26.28 -2.81 8.61
CA LEU A 154 -27.71 -3.00 8.33
C LEU A 154 -28.11 -2.52 6.92
N TRP A 155 -27.38 -1.57 6.34
CA TRP A 155 -27.64 -1.10 4.97
C TRP A 155 -27.32 -2.14 3.91
N LEU A 156 -26.52 -3.15 4.23
CA LEU A 156 -26.22 -4.25 3.32
C LEU A 156 -27.31 -5.33 3.33
N ARG A 157 -28.27 -5.26 4.25
CA ARG A 157 -29.25 -6.32 4.47
C ARG A 157 -30.05 -6.63 3.21
N GLY A 158 -30.11 -7.90 2.84
CA GLY A 158 -30.79 -8.37 1.62
C GLY A 158 -30.00 -8.16 0.34
N THR A 159 -28.73 -7.75 0.42
CA THR A 159 -27.79 -7.74 -0.71
C THR A 159 -26.82 -8.91 -0.62
N PHE A 160 -26.18 -9.27 -1.74
CA PHE A 160 -25.08 -10.25 -1.73
C PHE A 160 -23.89 -9.83 -0.87
N LEU A 161 -23.76 -8.54 -0.55
CA LEU A 161 -22.66 -8.01 0.26
C LEU A 161 -22.84 -8.30 1.76
N GLU A 162 -24.07 -8.52 2.25
CA GLU A 162 -24.33 -8.82 3.67
C GLU A 162 -23.55 -10.06 4.11
N GLU A 163 -23.74 -11.17 3.41
CA GLU A 163 -23.08 -12.45 3.74
C GLU A 163 -21.57 -12.39 3.44
N ALA A 164 -21.19 -11.77 2.32
CA ALA A 164 -19.78 -11.68 1.92
C ALA A 164 -18.94 -10.90 2.95
N VAL A 165 -19.42 -9.74 3.41
CA VAL A 165 -18.75 -8.91 4.41
C VAL A 165 -18.73 -9.61 5.77
N ALA A 166 -19.84 -10.23 6.19
CA ALA A 166 -19.91 -10.93 7.47
C ALA A 166 -18.93 -12.12 7.53
N LYS A 167 -18.85 -12.90 6.45
CA LYS A 167 -17.89 -14.01 6.33
C LYS A 167 -16.45 -13.49 6.36
N GLN A 168 -16.14 -12.50 5.53
CA GLN A 168 -14.80 -11.91 5.47
C GLN A 168 -14.35 -11.37 6.83
N LYS A 169 -15.24 -10.66 7.55
CA LYS A 169 -14.95 -10.14 8.89
C LYS A 169 -14.66 -11.25 9.89
N THR A 170 -15.47 -12.30 9.89
CA THR A 170 -15.28 -13.46 10.76
C THR A 170 -13.94 -14.15 10.49
N ASP A 171 -13.61 -14.36 9.23
CA ASP A 171 -12.35 -14.99 8.81
C ASP A 171 -11.14 -14.16 9.23
N HIS A 172 -11.17 -12.82 9.06
CA HIS A 172 -10.08 -11.94 9.48
C HIS A 172 -9.90 -11.86 10.99
N ILE A 173 -11.00 -11.78 11.76
CA ILE A 173 -10.94 -11.80 13.23
C ILE A 173 -10.25 -13.07 13.70
N LYS A 174 -10.66 -14.23 13.16
CA LYS A 174 -10.07 -15.52 13.48
C LYS A 174 -8.57 -15.55 13.17
N ARG A 175 -8.19 -15.24 11.92
CA ARG A 175 -6.78 -15.26 11.46
C ARG A 175 -5.90 -14.32 12.27
N TRP A 176 -6.39 -13.11 12.57
CA TRP A 176 -5.68 -12.15 13.42
C TRP A 176 -5.45 -12.69 14.83
N THR A 177 -6.50 -13.24 15.44
CA THR A 177 -6.45 -13.76 16.82
C THR A 177 -5.44 -14.91 16.91
N GLU A 178 -5.53 -15.88 16.00
CA GLU A 178 -4.60 -17.02 15.93
C GLU A 178 -3.15 -16.56 15.71
N ALA A 179 -2.92 -15.53 14.88
CA ALA A 179 -1.59 -14.98 14.65
C ALA A 179 -1.01 -14.30 15.88
N VAL A 180 -1.79 -13.47 16.57
CA VAL A 180 -1.36 -12.78 17.80
C VAL A 180 -1.06 -13.78 18.92
N GLU A 181 -1.90 -14.80 19.11
CA GLU A 181 -1.66 -15.88 20.07
C GLU A 181 -0.35 -16.65 19.75
N THR A 182 -0.10 -16.90 18.46
CA THR A 182 1.11 -17.60 18.00
C THR A 182 2.36 -16.76 18.22
N LEU A 183 2.31 -15.45 17.96
CA LEU A 183 3.39 -14.51 18.27
C LEU A 183 3.72 -14.50 19.76
N GLN A 184 2.71 -14.40 20.62
CA GLN A 184 2.87 -14.43 22.08
C GLN A 184 3.49 -15.75 22.55
N LYS A 185 3.05 -16.87 21.98
CA LYS A 185 3.62 -18.21 22.26
C LYS A 185 5.13 -18.27 21.95
N TYR A 186 5.58 -17.57 20.91
CA TYR A 186 6.99 -17.47 20.54
C TYR A 186 7.72 -16.29 21.19
N GLY A 187 7.15 -15.69 22.23
CA GLY A 187 7.83 -14.70 23.08
C GLY A 187 7.80 -13.27 22.57
N TRP A 188 7.03 -12.97 21.52
CA TRP A 188 6.83 -11.61 21.04
C TRP A 188 5.85 -10.85 21.94
N ASP A 189 6.18 -9.61 22.31
CA ASP A 189 5.24 -8.73 23.01
C ASP A 189 4.20 -8.17 22.02
N ALA A 190 3.06 -8.85 21.96
CA ALA A 190 1.92 -8.45 21.14
C ALA A 190 0.84 -7.69 21.94
N SER A 191 1.17 -7.09 23.09
CA SER A 191 0.20 -6.41 23.97
C SER A 191 -0.56 -5.25 23.29
N GLN A 192 0.08 -4.60 22.31
CA GLN A 192 -0.50 -3.48 21.55
C GLN A 192 -1.12 -3.91 20.20
N PHE A 193 -1.09 -5.20 19.86
CA PHE A 193 -1.61 -5.71 18.58
C PHE A 193 -3.12 -5.94 18.68
N THR A 194 -3.89 -4.85 18.71
CA THR A 194 -5.34 -4.92 18.87
C THR A 194 -6.05 -5.43 17.61
N LEU A 195 -7.28 -5.92 17.79
CA LEU A 195 -8.09 -6.39 16.66
C LEU A 195 -8.42 -5.26 15.68
N GLU A 196 -8.65 -4.04 16.18
CA GLU A 196 -8.93 -2.86 15.37
C GLU A 196 -7.75 -2.53 14.45
N LEU A 197 -6.52 -2.58 14.97
CA LEU A 197 -5.31 -2.41 14.17
C LEU A 197 -5.15 -3.53 13.13
N GLY A 198 -5.48 -4.78 13.49
CA GLY A 198 -5.45 -5.88 12.54
C GLY A 198 -6.42 -5.70 11.37
N LEU A 199 -7.68 -5.35 11.67
CA LEU A 199 -8.68 -5.08 10.65
C LEU A 199 -8.35 -3.85 9.79
N TRP A 200 -7.78 -2.81 10.41
CA TRP A 200 -7.23 -1.64 9.70
C TRP A 200 -6.11 -2.03 8.74
N ALA A 201 -5.19 -2.88 9.16
CA ALA A 201 -4.09 -3.31 8.30
C ALA A 201 -4.58 -4.14 7.11
N TYR A 202 -5.53 -5.06 7.32
CA TYR A 202 -6.20 -5.75 6.21
C TYR A 202 -6.87 -4.74 5.27
N TYR A 203 -7.56 -3.74 5.81
CA TYR A 203 -8.19 -2.68 5.02
C TYR A 203 -7.19 -1.93 4.13
N CYS A 204 -6.04 -1.51 4.68
CA CYS A 204 -4.98 -0.86 3.90
C CYS A 204 -4.55 -1.74 2.73
N PHE A 205 -4.23 -3.01 2.98
CA PHE A 205 -3.85 -3.93 1.90
C PHE A 205 -4.96 -4.11 0.88
N TYR A 206 -6.20 -4.43 1.26
CA TYR A 206 -7.28 -4.71 0.30
C TYR A 206 -7.63 -3.54 -0.62
N SER A 207 -7.41 -2.30 -0.17
CA SER A 207 -7.75 -1.11 -0.94
C SER A 207 -6.60 -0.56 -1.78
N ARG A 208 -5.35 -0.94 -1.50
CA ARG A 208 -4.16 -0.26 -2.06
C ARG A 208 -3.08 -1.18 -2.62
N TYR A 209 -3.22 -2.49 -2.43
CA TYR A 209 -2.20 -3.42 -2.86
C TYR A 209 -2.05 -3.52 -4.38
N PHE A 210 -0.81 -3.79 -4.77
CA PHE A 210 -0.46 -4.39 -6.04
C PHE A 210 -0.12 -5.87 -5.82
N TRP A 211 -0.42 -6.71 -6.80
CA TRP A 211 0.00 -8.10 -6.81
C TRP A 211 1.51 -8.16 -7.06
N SER A 212 2.23 -8.96 -6.27
CA SER A 212 3.66 -9.21 -6.49
C SER A 212 3.98 -9.73 -7.88
N ILE A 213 3.08 -10.50 -8.50
CA ILE A 213 3.25 -11.05 -9.86
C ILE A 213 3.20 -9.99 -10.97
N ILE A 214 2.63 -8.81 -10.70
CA ILE A 214 2.72 -7.66 -11.63
C ILE A 214 4.19 -7.23 -11.80
N LEU A 215 5.11 -7.71 -10.95
CA LEU A 215 6.54 -7.45 -11.05
C LEU A 215 7.33 -8.46 -11.91
N GLU A 216 6.75 -9.59 -12.34
CA GLU A 216 7.20 -10.50 -13.44
C GLU A 216 6.59 -11.92 -13.24
N PRO A 217 5.67 -12.39 -14.12
CA PRO A 217 4.98 -13.67 -13.95
C PRO A 217 5.79 -14.92 -14.33
N ASP A 218 6.88 -14.80 -15.08
CA ASP A 218 7.71 -15.95 -15.48
C ASP A 218 9.04 -15.97 -14.73
N ILE A 219 9.24 -17.00 -13.91
CA ILE A 219 10.48 -17.24 -13.15
C ILE A 219 11.72 -17.22 -14.06
N ALA A 220 11.58 -17.62 -15.32
CA ALA A 220 12.68 -17.61 -16.29
C ALA A 220 13.04 -16.20 -16.77
N ASN A 221 12.10 -15.25 -16.70
CA ASN A 221 12.26 -13.85 -17.09
C ASN A 221 12.50 -12.94 -15.87
N ILE A 222 12.28 -13.45 -14.64
CA ILE A 222 12.74 -12.81 -13.42
C ILE A 222 14.26 -12.68 -13.51
N LYS A 223 14.69 -11.42 -13.49
CA LYS A 223 16.10 -11.09 -13.66
C LYS A 223 16.96 -11.77 -12.57
N PRO A 224 18.19 -12.21 -12.89
CA PRO A 224 18.98 -13.10 -12.03
C PRO A 224 19.13 -12.64 -10.57
N GLU A 225 19.15 -11.32 -10.33
CA GLU A 225 19.21 -10.72 -9.00
C GLU A 225 17.95 -10.87 -8.18
N PHE A 226 16.80 -11.29 -8.73
CA PHE A 226 15.56 -11.54 -7.97
C PHE A 226 15.20 -13.02 -7.82
N GLN A 227 15.86 -13.90 -8.59
CA GLN A 227 15.67 -15.34 -8.47
C GLN A 227 16.00 -15.89 -7.08
N HIS A 228 16.81 -15.17 -6.29
CA HIS A 228 17.15 -15.57 -4.93
C HIS A 228 15.95 -15.46 -3.96
N LEU A 229 15.01 -14.53 -4.21
CA LEU A 229 13.78 -14.41 -3.43
C LEU A 229 12.92 -15.66 -3.66
N VAL A 230 12.79 -16.09 -4.92
CA VAL A 230 12.12 -17.34 -5.31
C VAL A 230 12.77 -18.58 -4.68
N LYS A 231 14.11 -18.63 -4.65
CA LYS A 231 14.89 -19.74 -4.08
C LYS A 231 14.89 -19.76 -2.55
N ALA A 232 14.60 -18.64 -1.88
CA ALA A 232 14.49 -18.56 -0.43
C ALA A 232 13.14 -19.09 0.12
N GLY A 233 12.34 -19.76 -0.73
CA GLY A 233 11.05 -20.35 -0.34
C GLY A 233 9.87 -19.38 -0.45
N VAL A 234 10.09 -18.19 -1.04
CA VAL A 234 9.02 -17.27 -1.38
C VAL A 234 8.28 -17.81 -2.60
N ASN A 235 7.14 -18.45 -2.37
CA ASN A 235 6.32 -19.02 -3.43
C ASN A 235 5.70 -17.88 -4.26
N LEU A 236 6.00 -17.83 -5.56
CA LEU A 236 5.39 -16.93 -6.56
C LEU A 236 3.96 -17.33 -6.91
N ASP A 237 3.23 -17.90 -5.96
CA ASP A 237 1.79 -17.97 -6.10
C ASP A 237 1.26 -16.54 -6.00
N ASP A 238 0.25 -16.23 -6.82
CA ASP A 238 -0.55 -15.01 -7.01
C ASP A 238 -1.04 -14.27 -5.74
N THR A 239 -0.41 -14.41 -4.57
CA THR A 239 -1.02 -14.12 -3.26
C THR A 239 -0.33 -12.99 -2.51
N ALA A 240 0.98 -12.80 -2.64
CA ALA A 240 1.67 -11.78 -1.86
C ALA A 240 1.28 -10.38 -2.36
N LYS A 241 0.55 -9.66 -1.50
CA LYS A 241 0.13 -8.27 -1.69
C LYS A 241 1.24 -7.33 -1.27
N ILE A 242 1.53 -6.33 -2.09
CA ILE A 242 2.57 -5.33 -1.85
C ILE A 242 1.91 -3.96 -1.78
N LEU A 243 2.23 -3.18 -0.74
CA LEU A 243 2.00 -1.75 -0.75
C LEU A 243 3.18 -1.08 -1.43
N LEU A 244 2.91 -0.39 -2.54
CA LEU A 244 3.90 0.35 -3.33
C LEU A 244 3.63 1.84 -3.13
N PRO A 245 4.34 2.49 -2.19
CA PRO A 245 4.14 3.91 -1.95
C PRO A 245 4.26 4.68 -3.26
N ILE A 246 3.42 5.72 -3.43
CA ILE A 246 3.21 6.52 -4.65
C ILE A 246 2.10 5.97 -5.54
N LEU A 247 2.17 4.72 -6.00
CA LEU A 247 1.19 4.24 -7.00
C LEU A 247 -0.21 4.10 -6.45
N GLU A 248 -0.34 3.69 -5.20
CA GLU A 248 -1.62 3.62 -4.50
C GLU A 248 -2.24 4.99 -4.17
N THR A 249 -1.48 6.07 -4.32
CA THR A 249 -2.01 7.44 -4.18
C THR A 249 -2.67 7.95 -5.46
N LEU A 250 -2.53 7.21 -6.56
CA LEU A 250 -3.04 7.58 -7.86
C LEU A 250 -4.48 7.09 -8.01
N ASN A 251 -5.40 7.99 -8.32
CA ASN A 251 -6.80 7.64 -8.45
C ASN A 251 -7.07 6.73 -9.66
N HIS A 252 -8.15 5.95 -9.56
CA HIS A 252 -8.56 5.03 -10.61
C HIS A 252 -9.27 5.74 -11.77
N ALA A 253 -8.90 5.37 -13.00
CA ALA A 253 -9.74 5.53 -14.17
C ALA A 253 -9.69 4.26 -15.03
N GLN A 254 -10.80 3.94 -15.71
CA GLN A 254 -10.81 2.90 -16.73
C GLN A 254 -10.11 3.44 -17.99
N GLU A 255 -8.83 3.13 -18.12
CA GLU A 255 -8.01 3.53 -19.26
C GLU A 255 -6.91 2.51 -19.56
N THR A 256 -6.37 2.56 -20.79
CA THR A 256 -5.32 1.65 -21.25
C THR A 256 -4.05 2.39 -21.66
N ASN A 257 -3.90 3.62 -21.16
CA ASN A 257 -2.84 4.53 -21.60
C ASN A 257 -1.62 4.52 -20.66
N THR A 258 -1.71 3.82 -19.52
CA THR A 258 -0.59 3.68 -18.58
C THR A 258 0.30 2.53 -19.01
N GLU A 259 1.59 2.82 -19.12
CA GLU A 259 2.63 1.83 -19.35
C GLU A 259 3.45 1.66 -18.06
N TYR A 260 3.72 0.41 -17.70
CA TYR A 260 4.53 0.04 -16.56
C TYR A 260 5.81 -0.64 -17.07
N ASP A 261 6.96 -0.13 -16.63
CA ASP A 261 8.28 -0.65 -16.99
C ASP A 261 9.02 -1.08 -15.72
N LEU A 262 9.50 -2.33 -15.70
CA LEU A 262 10.05 -2.99 -14.54
C LEU A 262 11.56 -3.19 -14.73
N ASP A 263 12.36 -2.71 -13.79
CA ASP A 263 13.79 -3.03 -13.74
C ASP A 263 14.19 -3.74 -12.44
N ASP A 264 15.51 -3.87 -12.20
CA ASP A 264 16.09 -4.56 -11.05
C ASP A 264 15.94 -3.84 -9.71
N LYS A 265 15.43 -2.62 -9.73
CA LYS A 265 15.49 -1.73 -8.59
C LYS A 265 14.20 -0.95 -8.40
N CYS A 266 13.45 -0.73 -9.46
CA CYS A 266 12.26 0.09 -9.44
C CYS A 266 11.23 -0.29 -10.50
N LEU A 267 10.00 0.13 -10.22
CA LEU A 267 8.91 0.21 -11.18
C LEU A 267 8.81 1.65 -11.70
N SER A 268 8.83 1.81 -13.02
CA SER A 268 8.62 3.08 -13.71
C SER A 268 7.23 3.13 -14.31
N VAL A 269 6.61 4.31 -14.30
CA VAL A 269 5.29 4.54 -14.89
C VAL A 269 5.33 5.68 -15.89
N SER A 270 4.71 5.48 -17.04
CA SER A 270 4.55 6.49 -18.09
C SER A 270 3.15 6.42 -18.72
N LYS A 271 2.85 7.36 -19.61
CA LYS A 271 1.61 7.35 -20.41
C LYS A 271 1.94 7.30 -21.89
N ASN A 272 1.23 6.49 -22.68
CA ASN A 272 1.36 6.47 -24.14
C ASN A 272 0.63 7.63 -24.86
N ILE A 273 0.15 8.61 -24.08
CA ILE A 273 -0.49 9.85 -24.54
C ILE A 273 0.21 11.07 -23.94
N GLU A 274 0.03 12.23 -24.57
CA GLU A 274 0.43 13.51 -24.01
C GLU A 274 -0.49 13.88 -22.84
N LEU A 275 0.08 14.38 -21.74
CA LEU A 275 -0.67 14.98 -20.63
C LEU A 275 -0.47 16.49 -20.61
N LYS A 276 -1.55 17.26 -20.53
CA LYS A 276 -1.54 18.72 -20.59
C LYS A 276 -1.72 19.34 -19.21
N PRO A 277 -1.31 20.60 -19.01
CA PRO A 277 -1.57 21.29 -17.75
C PRO A 277 -3.06 21.33 -17.43
N GLY A 278 -3.42 20.89 -16.22
CA GLY A 278 -4.79 20.70 -15.74
C GLY A 278 -5.28 19.25 -15.81
N ASP A 279 -4.61 18.37 -16.57
CA ASP A 279 -5.03 16.98 -16.67
C ASP A 279 -4.73 16.23 -15.35
N PRO A 280 -5.69 15.42 -14.85
CA PRO A 280 -5.44 14.51 -13.75
C PRO A 280 -4.64 13.30 -14.23
N PHE A 281 -3.80 12.78 -13.35
CA PHE A 281 -3.09 11.54 -13.59
C PHE A 281 -3.79 10.39 -12.85
N TYR A 282 -4.37 9.51 -13.65
CA TYR A 282 -5.05 8.31 -13.20
C TYR A 282 -4.31 7.05 -13.64
N ILE A 283 -4.61 5.95 -12.97
CA ILE A 283 -4.17 4.61 -13.37
C ILE A 283 -5.34 3.64 -13.35
N ALA A 284 -5.23 2.56 -14.11
CA ALA A 284 -6.18 1.48 -14.01
C ALA A 284 -5.76 0.48 -12.91
N TYR A 285 -6.72 0.06 -12.09
CA TYR A 285 -6.50 -0.86 -10.96
C TYR A 285 -6.72 -2.32 -11.36
N ASP A 286 -7.38 -2.58 -12.49
CA ASP A 286 -7.67 -3.94 -12.92
C ASP A 286 -6.46 -4.59 -13.62
N LYS A 287 -6.37 -5.92 -13.49
CA LYS A 287 -5.27 -6.72 -14.05
C LYS A 287 -5.24 -6.70 -15.59
N GLU A 288 -6.36 -6.41 -16.26
CA GLU A 288 -6.48 -6.54 -17.72
C GLU A 288 -5.97 -5.29 -18.46
N THR A 289 -5.98 -4.13 -17.80
CA THR A 289 -5.57 -2.84 -18.36
C THR A 289 -4.17 -2.40 -17.92
N GLN A 290 -3.58 -3.06 -16.91
CA GLN A 290 -2.17 -2.93 -16.57
C GLN A 290 -1.32 -3.63 -17.64
N ARG A 291 -1.05 -2.92 -18.74
CA ARG A 291 -0.15 -3.36 -19.80
C ARG A 291 1.29 -3.22 -19.30
N LEU A 292 1.93 -4.35 -19.05
CA LEU A 292 3.36 -4.45 -18.79
C LEU A 292 4.04 -4.66 -20.15
N ASP A 293 4.70 -3.64 -20.68
CA ASP A 293 5.44 -3.77 -21.93
C ASP A 293 6.87 -4.24 -21.60
N ASN A 294 7.05 -5.55 -21.48
CA ASN A 294 8.34 -6.18 -21.13
C ASN A 294 9.29 -6.24 -22.33
N THR A 295 9.50 -5.11 -23.00
CA THR A 295 10.46 -5.00 -24.12
C THR A 295 11.75 -4.31 -23.69
N CYS A 296 12.60 -5.04 -22.96
CA CYS A 296 14.05 -4.79 -22.89
C CYS A 296 14.83 -6.10 -22.82
#